data_AF-A0A848SI00-F1
#
_entry.id   AF-A0A848SI00-F1
#
_cell.length_a   1.000
_cell.length_b   1.000
_cell.length_c   1.000
_cell.angle_alpha   90.00
_cell.angle_beta   90.00
_cell.angle_gamma   90.00
#
_symmetry.space_group_name_H-M   'P 1'
#
loop_
_entity.id
_entity.type
_entity.pdbx_description
1 polymer ?
#
loop_
_entity_poly.entity_id
_entity_poly.type
_entity_poly.pdbx_seq_one_letter_code
_entity_poly.pdbx_strand_id
1 'polypeptide(L)'
;PMVLEARGLDVTPPTIERFEAAGDMISARNLSRIMADEIRHVAFGVKWFEFSGELRNRDPRKYWQELVSRHFRGRLKPPFNASARRQAGLPRDYYSPLASGEPS
;
A
#
# COMPACT_ATOMS: atom_id res chain seq x y z
N PRO A 1 -2.94 2.79 9.79
CA PRO A 1 -1.61 2.29 9.37
C PRO A 1 -1.57 1.86 7.90
N MET A 2 -2.29 0.80 7.50
CA MET A 2 -2.16 0.16 6.18
C MET A 2 -2.28 1.08 4.95
N VAL A 3 -3.17 2.08 4.94
CA VAL A 3 -3.32 2.98 3.77
C VAL A 3 -2.07 3.83 3.54
N LEU A 4 -1.46 4.34 4.60
CA LEU A 4 -0.28 5.20 4.52
C LEU A 4 0.98 4.40 4.22
N GLU A 5 1.14 3.23 4.84
CA GLU A 5 2.26 2.32 4.57
C GLU A 5 2.20 1.77 3.14
N ALA A 6 1.02 1.35 2.68
CA ALA A 6 0.82 0.95 1.28
C ALA A 6 1.03 2.08 0.29
N ARG A 7 1.01 3.36 0.73
CA ARG A 7 1.39 4.49 -0.12
C ARG A 7 2.90 4.58 -0.31
N GLY A 8 3.68 4.26 0.72
CA GLY A 8 5.14 4.12 0.63
C GLY A 8 5.55 3.19 -0.51
N LEU A 9 4.83 2.07 -0.66
CA LEU A 9 5.10 1.10 -1.73
C LEU A 9 5.00 1.67 -3.16
N ASP A 10 4.17 2.71 -3.35
CA ASP A 10 3.93 3.33 -4.64
C ASP A 10 4.93 4.46 -4.95
N VAL A 11 5.32 5.23 -3.93
CA VAL A 11 6.06 6.49 -4.12
C VAL A 11 7.55 6.36 -3.90
N THR A 12 7.98 5.36 -3.13
CA THR A 12 9.40 5.16 -2.83
C THR A 12 10.21 4.72 -4.05
N PRO A 13 9.74 3.82 -4.94
CA PRO A 13 10.54 3.43 -6.11
C PRO A 13 10.88 4.59 -7.05
N PRO A 14 9.92 5.46 -7.47
CA PRO A 14 10.28 6.64 -8.28
C PRO A 14 11.18 7.64 -7.54
N THR A 15 11.19 7.61 -6.20
CA THR A 15 12.07 8.47 -5.40
C THR A 15 13.50 7.92 -5.37
N ILE A 16 13.67 6.60 -5.29
CA ILE A 16 14.96 5.91 -5.43
C ILE A 16 15.57 6.24 -6.80
N GLU A 17 14.79 6.08 -7.88
CA GLU A 17 15.24 6.39 -9.25
C GLU A 17 15.75 7.83 -9.40
N ARG A 18 15.09 8.80 -8.75
CA ARG A 18 15.53 10.20 -8.77
C ARG A 18 16.86 10.41 -8.03
N PHE A 19 17.09 9.73 -6.92
CA PHE A 19 18.37 9.83 -6.21
C PHE A 19 19.50 9.19 -7.01
N GLU A 20 19.26 8.04 -7.64
CA GLU A 20 20.23 7.40 -8.53
C GLU A 20 20.58 8.31 -9.72
N ALA A 21 19.58 8.90 -10.37
CA ALA A 21 19.77 9.83 -11.49
C ALA A 21 20.54 11.11 -11.07
N ALA A 22 20.41 11.53 -9.81
CA ALA A 22 21.16 12.66 -9.24
C ALA A 22 22.57 12.28 -8.76
N GLY A 23 22.96 11.01 -8.84
CA GLY A 23 24.26 10.50 -8.35
C GLY A 23 24.32 10.26 -6.84
N ASP A 24 23.22 10.45 -6.10
CA ASP A 24 23.15 10.19 -4.66
C ASP A 24 22.81 8.73 -4.37
N MET A 25 23.81 7.86 -4.58
CA MET A 25 23.67 6.43 -4.37
C MET A 25 23.48 6.04 -2.89
N ILE A 26 23.87 6.91 -1.95
CA ILE A 26 23.72 6.65 -0.51
C ILE A 26 22.24 6.76 -0.14
N SER A 27 21.57 7.84 -0.53
CA SER A 27 20.14 8.02 -0.29
C SER A 27 19.30 6.96 -1.01
N ALA A 28 19.62 6.64 -2.26
CA ALA A 28 18.97 5.56 -3.01
C ALA A 28 19.06 4.21 -2.29
N ARG A 29 20.25 3.84 -1.80
CA ARG A 29 20.46 2.60 -1.05
C ARG A 29 19.71 2.56 0.26
N ASN A 30 19.66 3.68 0.99
CA ASN A 30 18.93 3.76 2.25
C ASN A 30 17.42 3.61 2.03
N LEU A 31 16.86 4.31 1.04
CA LEU A 31 15.44 4.18 0.70
C LEU A 31 15.09 2.78 0.17
N SER A 32 16.00 2.12 -0.55
CA SER A 32 15.80 0.74 -1.01
C SER A 32 15.66 -0.25 0.16
N ARG A 33 16.43 -0.05 1.23
CA ARG A 33 16.28 -0.84 2.47
C ARG A 33 14.95 -0.56 3.16
N ILE A 34 14.61 0.71 3.31
CA ILE A 34 13.32 1.12 3.89
C ILE A 34 12.16 0.52 3.11
N MET A 35 12.19 0.57 1.77
CA MET A 35 11.16 -0.01 0.91
C MET A 35 10.95 -1.51 1.16
N ALA A 36 12.03 -2.26 1.37
CA ALA A 36 11.93 -3.69 1.68
C ALA A 36 11.24 -3.95 3.04
N ASP A 37 11.49 -3.09 4.04
CA ASP A 37 10.84 -3.17 5.33
C ASP A 37 9.36 -2.74 5.26
N GLU A 38 9.02 -1.73 4.46
CA GLU A 38 7.64 -1.29 4.22
C GLU A 38 6.77 -2.41 3.64
N ILE A 39 7.31 -3.26 2.76
CA ILE A 39 6.57 -4.44 2.24
C ILE A 39 6.17 -5.37 3.40
N ARG A 40 7.09 -5.60 4.35
CA ARG A 40 6.84 -6.46 5.52
C ARG A 40 5.84 -5.81 6.47
N HIS A 41 5.97 -4.50 6.71
CA HIS A 41 5.02 -3.75 7.55
C HIS A 41 3.60 -3.85 7.02
N VAL A 42 3.41 -3.60 5.72
CA VAL A 42 2.09 -3.75 5.07
C VAL A 42 1.60 -5.19 5.17
N ALA A 43 2.47 -6.18 4.95
CA ALA A 43 2.11 -7.60 5.05
C ALA A 43 1.61 -7.99 6.45
N PHE A 44 2.29 -7.55 7.50
CA PHE A 44 1.83 -7.78 8.88
C PHE A 44 0.50 -7.08 9.16
N GLY A 45 0.33 -5.84 8.67
CA GLY A 45 -0.91 -5.10 8.77
C GLY A 45 -2.09 -5.83 8.12
N VAL A 46 -1.90 -6.32 6.89
CA VAL A 46 -2.91 -7.10 6.15
C VAL A 46 -3.26 -8.37 6.91
N LYS A 47 -2.25 -9.15 7.33
CA LYS A 47 -2.46 -10.41 8.05
C LYS A 47 -3.33 -10.22 9.30
N TRP A 48 -3.01 -9.23 10.13
CA TRP A 48 -3.79 -8.95 11.34
C TRP A 48 -5.18 -8.40 11.02
N PHE A 49 -5.31 -7.65 9.94
CA PHE A 49 -6.59 -7.13 9.49
C PHE A 49 -7.53 -8.25 9.02
N GLU A 50 -7.02 -9.19 8.21
CA GLU A 50 -7.78 -10.37 7.77
C GLU A 50 -8.23 -11.22 8.95
N PHE A 51 -7.30 -11.55 9.87
CA PHE A 51 -7.63 -12.25 11.11
C PHE A 51 -8.73 -11.54 11.92
N SER A 52 -8.66 -10.22 12.03
CA SER A 52 -9.65 -9.40 12.73
C SER A 52 -11.03 -9.40 12.04
N GLY A 53 -11.05 -9.49 10.71
CA GLY A 53 -12.25 -9.63 9.90
C GLY A 53 -12.89 -11.01 10.05
N GLU A 54 -12.10 -12.07 10.03
CA GLU A 54 -12.52 -13.45 10.25
C GLU A 54 -13.18 -13.62 11.64
N LEU A 55 -12.56 -13.09 12.70
CA LEU A 55 -13.13 -13.10 14.05
C LEU A 55 -14.48 -12.39 14.15
N ARG A 56 -14.76 -11.46 13.24
CA ARG A 56 -16.02 -10.70 13.17
C ARG A 56 -17.00 -11.26 12.13
N ASN A 57 -16.66 -12.37 11.49
CA ASN A 57 -17.40 -12.98 10.38
C ASN A 57 -17.70 -11.98 9.25
N ARG A 58 -16.71 -11.16 8.89
CA ARG A 58 -16.79 -10.12 7.84
C ARG A 58 -15.86 -10.50 6.69
N ASP A 59 -16.29 -10.29 5.45
CA ASP A 59 -15.39 -10.31 4.29
C ASP A 59 -14.33 -9.21 4.47
N PRO A 60 -13.02 -9.54 4.57
CA PRO A 60 -11.99 -8.57 4.86
C PRO A 60 -11.93 -7.44 3.83
N ARG A 61 -12.12 -7.73 2.54
CA ARG A 61 -12.03 -6.73 1.46
C ARG A 61 -13.11 -5.67 1.61
N LYS A 62 -14.37 -6.08 1.72
CA LYS A 62 -15.49 -5.16 1.94
C LYS A 62 -15.34 -4.37 3.23
N TYR A 63 -14.88 -5.03 4.29
CA TYR A 63 -14.66 -4.37 5.57
C TYR A 63 -13.54 -3.32 5.49
N TRP A 64 -12.46 -3.62 4.79
CA TRP A 64 -11.38 -2.67 4.53
C TRP A 64 -11.90 -1.46 3.75
N GLN A 65 -12.64 -1.70 2.66
CA GLN A 65 -13.22 -0.64 1.83
C GLN A 65 -14.16 0.27 2.63
N GLU A 66 -14.99 -0.30 3.50
CA GLU A 66 -15.85 0.46 4.41
C GLU A 66 -15.05 1.34 5.37
N LEU A 67 -14.03 0.78 6.03
CA LEU A 67 -13.20 1.52 6.98
C LEU A 67 -12.40 2.62 6.30
N VAL A 68 -11.82 2.36 5.13
CA VAL A 68 -11.12 3.38 4.36
C VAL A 68 -12.08 4.48 3.93
N SER A 69 -13.26 4.14 3.42
CA SER A 69 -14.28 5.14 3.04
C SER A 69 -14.73 6.00 4.24
N ARG A 70 -14.84 5.39 5.43
CA ARG A 70 -15.28 6.08 6.65
C ARG A 70 -14.20 6.98 7.25
N HIS A 71 -12.94 6.55 7.21
CA HIS A 71 -11.89 7.18 8.01
C HIS A 71 -10.82 7.90 7.18
N PHE A 72 -10.61 7.54 5.92
CA PHE A 72 -9.65 8.21 5.04
C PHE A 72 -10.33 9.34 4.27
N ARG A 73 -9.93 10.58 4.54
CA ARG A 73 -10.46 11.77 3.87
C ARG A 73 -9.75 11.96 2.52
N GLY A 74 -10.23 11.28 1.49
CA GLY A 74 -9.72 11.40 0.11
C GLY A 74 -9.94 10.14 -0.71
N ARG A 75 -9.48 10.17 -1.97
CA ARG A 75 -9.42 8.97 -2.83
C ARG A 75 -8.01 8.40 -2.83
N LEU A 76 -7.90 7.09 -3.02
CA LEU A 76 -6.61 6.47 -3.27
C LEU A 76 -6.14 6.91 -4.66
N LYS A 77 -4.91 7.41 -4.77
CA LYS A 77 -4.40 7.98 -6.02
C LYS A 77 -3.38 7.05 -6.66
N PRO A 78 -3.49 6.75 -7.96
CA PRO A 78 -2.41 6.10 -8.70
C PRO A 78 -1.16 7.01 -8.78
N PRO A 79 0.00 6.49 -9.21
CA PRO A 79 0.24 5.08 -9.57
C PRO A 79 0.19 4.16 -8.34
N PHE A 80 -0.18 2.89 -8.58
CA PHE A 80 -0.12 1.83 -7.58
C PHE A 80 0.98 0.83 -7.95
N ASN A 81 1.86 0.50 -7.01
CA ASN A 81 2.81 -0.59 -7.18
C ASN A 81 2.09 -1.92 -6.94
N ALA A 82 1.36 -2.38 -7.96
CA ALA A 82 0.53 -3.59 -7.86
C ALA A 82 1.37 -4.83 -7.50
N SER A 83 2.64 -4.88 -7.91
CA SER A 83 3.55 -5.99 -7.57
C SER A 83 3.87 -5.99 -6.07
N ALA A 84 4.39 -4.88 -5.54
CA ALA A 84 4.74 -4.78 -4.12
C ALA A 84 3.50 -4.91 -3.20
N ARG A 85 2.37 -4.31 -3.59
CA ARG A 85 1.10 -4.44 -2.84
C ARG A 85 0.64 -5.89 -2.79
N ARG A 86 0.69 -6.64 -3.91
CA ARG A 86 0.38 -8.08 -3.92
C ARG A 86 1.34 -8.88 -3.05
N GLN A 87 2.64 -8.57 -3.10
CA GLN A 87 3.64 -9.22 -2.23
C GLN A 87 3.34 -8.99 -0.75
N ALA A 88 2.80 -7.82 -0.40
CA ALA A 88 2.34 -7.49 0.93
C ALA A 88 0.92 -8.01 1.26
N GLY A 89 0.33 -8.87 0.43
CA GLY A 89 -1.01 -9.42 0.67
C GLY A 89 -2.17 -8.44 0.40
N LEU A 90 -1.92 -7.30 -0.23
CA LEU A 90 -2.95 -6.31 -0.57
C LEU A 90 -3.25 -6.35 -2.09
N PRO A 91 -4.05 -7.33 -2.58
CA PRO A 91 -4.41 -7.42 -3.98
C PRO A 91 -5.29 -6.24 -4.46
N ARG A 92 -5.44 -6.14 -5.78
CA ARG A 92 -6.06 -4.99 -6.45
C ARG A 92 -7.51 -4.74 -6.01
N ASP A 93 -8.27 -5.79 -5.75
CA ASP A 93 -9.66 -5.74 -5.32
C ASP A 93 -9.88 -5.04 -3.97
N TYR A 94 -8.86 -4.96 -3.10
CA TYR A 94 -8.94 -4.14 -1.90
C TYR A 94 -9.10 -2.65 -2.23
N TYR A 95 -8.27 -2.12 -3.14
CA TYR A 95 -8.12 -0.67 -3.32
C TYR A 95 -8.68 -0.11 -4.62
N SER A 96 -8.90 -0.93 -5.67
CA SER A 96 -9.43 -0.43 -6.95
C SER A 96 -10.79 0.25 -6.82
N PRO A 97 -11.76 -0.23 -5.99
CA PRO A 97 -13.05 0.46 -5.85
C PRO A 97 -12.96 1.82 -5.17
N LEU A 98 -11.84 2.10 -4.49
CA LEU A 98 -11.58 3.34 -3.76
C LEU A 98 -10.61 4.26 -4.50
N ALA A 99 -10.11 3.82 -5.67
CA ALA A 99 -9.18 4.56 -6.47
C ALA A 99 -9.86 5.73 -7.19
N SER A 100 -9.12 6.82 -7.36
CA SER A 100 -9.49 7.90 -8.27
C SER A 100 -9.07 7.53 -9.70
N GLY A 101 -10.01 7.55 -10.65
CA GLY A 101 -9.70 7.49 -12.08
C GLY A 101 -9.83 6.13 -12.79
N GLU A 102 -10.48 5.12 -12.21
CA GLU A 102 -10.96 3.97 -12.99
C GLU A 102 -12.42 4.21 -13.43
N PRO A 103 -12.78 4.02 -14.72
CA PRO A 103 -14.15 4.17 -15.15
C PRO A 103 -15.03 3.10 -14.48
N SER A 104 -16.19 3.53 -14.00
CA SER A 104 -17.26 2.66 -13.49
C SER A 104 -17.79 1.72 -14.57
#